data_AF-A0A535LC84-F1
#
_entry.id   AF-A0A535LC84-F1
#
_cell.length_a   1.000
_cell.length_b   1.000
_cell.length_c   1.000
_cell.angle_alpha   90.00
_cell.angle_beta   90.00
_cell.angle_gamma   90.00
#
_symmetry.space_group_name_H-M   'P 1'
#
loop_
_entity.id
_entity.type
_entity.pdbx_description
1 polymer ?
#
loop_
_entity_poly.entity_id
_entity_poly.type
_entity_poly.pdbx_seq_one_letter_code
_entity_poly.pdbx_strand_id
1 'polypeptide(L)'
;MDEKTSKGKEFTYGIDVLGAWGGKWRATVKDGKWSAEPEKGNFEGCDAVIKFDNAADAVLTFFQRFPGGSARGDEEVIDAIRHLHFRF
;
A
#
# COMPACT_ATOMS: atom_id res chain seq x y z
N MET A 1 10.78 -3.80 -1.41
CA MET A 1 9.75 -4.59 -2.11
C MET A 1 10.35 -5.92 -2.52
N ASP A 2 9.61 -7.00 -2.31
CA ASP A 2 10.02 -8.33 -2.79
C ASP A 2 9.53 -8.56 -4.22
N GLU A 3 10.46 -8.64 -5.17
CA GLU A 3 10.16 -8.83 -6.61
C GLU A 3 9.54 -10.20 -6.93
N LYS A 4 9.74 -11.21 -6.07
CA LYS A 4 9.15 -12.54 -6.29
C LYS A 4 7.68 -12.55 -5.90
N THR A 5 7.31 -11.86 -4.82
CA THR A 5 5.92 -11.78 -4.34
C THR A 5 5.01 -10.97 -5.26
N SER A 6 5.55 -10.00 -6.00
CA SER A 6 4.80 -9.18 -6.97
C SER A 6 4.58 -9.84 -8.33
N LYS A 7 5.28 -10.95 -8.64
CA LYS A 7 5.22 -11.59 -9.95
C LYS A 7 3.87 -12.27 -10.18
N GLY A 8 3.18 -11.89 -11.25
CA GLY A 8 1.86 -12.43 -11.61
C GLY A 8 0.68 -11.80 -10.87
N LYS A 9 0.93 -10.76 -10.04
CA LYS A 9 -0.12 -9.97 -9.40
C LYS A 9 -0.24 -8.62 -10.12
N GLU A 10 -1.45 -8.26 -10.51
CA GLU A 10 -1.76 -6.95 -11.09
C GLU A 10 -2.89 -6.31 -10.28
N PHE A 11 -2.59 -5.21 -9.60
CA PHE A 11 -3.57 -4.47 -8.82
C PHE A 11 -3.12 -3.04 -8.58
N THR A 12 -4.07 -2.19 -8.26
CA THR A 12 -3.85 -0.79 -7.87
C THR A 12 -4.41 -0.56 -6.47
N TYR A 13 -3.64 0.10 -5.61
CA TYR A 13 -4.08 0.36 -4.25
C TYR A 13 -3.72 1.76 -3.76
N GLY A 14 -4.55 2.30 -2.89
CA GLY A 14 -4.35 3.58 -2.24
C GLY A 14 -3.50 3.46 -0.98
N ILE A 15 -2.72 4.50 -0.72
CA ILE A 15 -1.97 4.72 0.51
C ILE A 15 -2.43 6.09 1.04
N ASP A 16 -3.14 6.11 2.17
CA ASP A 16 -3.64 7.32 2.82
C ASP A 16 -2.93 7.51 4.16
N VAL A 17 -2.01 8.47 4.24
CA VAL A 17 -1.27 8.79 5.46
C VAL A 17 -1.78 10.12 5.99
N LEU A 18 -2.35 10.10 7.19
CA LEU A 18 -2.84 11.32 7.84
C LEU A 18 -1.71 12.11 8.55
N GLY A 19 -2.01 13.37 8.83
CA GLY A 19 -1.14 14.28 9.59
C GLY A 19 -0.38 15.29 8.73
N ALA A 20 0.31 16.22 9.39
CA ALA A 20 1.01 17.35 8.74
C ALA A 20 2.12 16.92 7.77
N TRP A 21 2.68 15.73 7.98
CA TRP A 21 3.70 15.09 7.13
C TRP A 21 3.15 13.89 6.35
N GLY A 22 1.82 13.76 6.33
CA GLY A 22 1.11 12.74 5.60
C GLY A 22 0.96 13.08 4.13
N GLY A 23 0.23 12.24 3.42
CA GLY A 23 -0.03 12.38 2.01
C GLY A 23 -0.86 11.23 1.49
N LYS A 24 -1.25 11.33 0.22
CA LYS A 24 -2.04 10.31 -0.47
C LYS A 24 -1.32 9.87 -1.72
N TRP A 25 -1.21 8.57 -1.91
CA TRP A 25 -0.57 7.98 -3.08
C TRP A 25 -1.40 6.84 -3.66
N ARG A 26 -1.33 6.70 -4.97
CA ARG A 26 -1.82 5.53 -5.68
C ARG A 26 -0.63 4.69 -6.09
N ALA A 27 -0.59 3.46 -5.60
CA ALA A 27 0.42 2.48 -5.94
C ALA A 27 -0.13 1.48 -6.94
N THR A 28 0.69 1.10 -7.92
CA THR A 28 0.38 0.09 -8.92
C THR A 28 1.42 -1.02 -8.83
N VAL A 29 0.95 -2.26 -8.74
CA VAL A 29 1.77 -3.45 -8.92
C VAL A 29 1.42 -4.03 -10.28
N LYS A 30 2.41 -4.11 -11.17
CA LYS A 30 2.25 -4.67 -12.51
C LYS A 30 3.58 -5.21 -13.01
N ASP A 31 3.58 -6.36 -13.67
CA ASP A 31 4.78 -7.00 -14.22
C ASP A 31 5.91 -7.18 -13.18
N GLY A 32 5.55 -7.48 -11.93
CA GLY A 32 6.50 -7.60 -10.81
C GLY A 32 7.09 -6.26 -10.32
N LYS A 33 6.72 -5.14 -10.94
CA LYS A 33 7.17 -3.80 -10.56
C LYS A 33 6.15 -3.13 -9.66
N TRP A 34 6.66 -2.27 -8.79
CA TRP A 34 5.85 -1.40 -7.95
C TRP A 34 6.18 0.05 -8.27
N SER A 35 5.15 0.87 -8.52
CA SER A 35 5.25 2.31 -8.70
C SER A 35 4.21 3.02 -7.88
N ALA A 36 4.46 4.27 -7.48
CA ALA A 36 3.48 5.10 -6.80
C ALA A 36 3.52 6.54 -7.28
N GLU A 37 2.33 7.13 -7.41
CA GLU A 37 2.13 8.52 -7.81
C GLU A 37 1.24 9.25 -6.80
N PRO A 38 1.36 10.58 -6.66
CA PRO A 38 0.45 11.35 -5.80
C PRO A 38 -1.01 11.13 -6.21
N GLU A 39 -1.86 10.77 -5.26
CA GLU A 39 -3.29 10.60 -5.49
C GLU A 39 -3.97 11.98 -5.64
N LYS A 40 -4.76 12.14 -6.70
CA LYS A 40 -5.45 13.40 -7.02
C LYS A 40 -6.96 13.38 -6.74
N GLY A 41 -7.54 12.19 -6.54
CA GLY A 41 -8.94 12.00 -6.20
C GLY A 41 -9.10 11.41 -4.80
N ASN A 42 -10.10 10.54 -4.65
CA ASN A 42 -10.43 9.85 -3.40
C ASN A 42 -10.22 8.33 -3.49
N PHE A 43 -9.18 7.92 -4.22
CA PHE A 43 -8.86 6.50 -4.47
C PHE A 43 -9.94 5.74 -5.26
N GLU A 44 -10.72 6.43 -6.08
CA GLU A 44 -11.66 5.78 -7.00
C GLU A 44 -10.88 4.86 -7.96
N GLY A 45 -11.36 3.64 -8.16
CA GLY A 45 -10.69 2.63 -8.98
C GLY A 45 -9.44 2.00 -8.36
N CYS A 46 -9.14 2.25 -7.09
CA CYS A 46 -8.22 1.39 -6.34
C CYS A 46 -8.96 0.14 -5.84
N ASP A 47 -8.33 -1.02 -5.96
CA ASP A 47 -8.87 -2.30 -5.49
C ASP A 47 -8.90 -2.35 -3.94
N ALA A 48 -7.90 -1.73 -3.31
CA ALA A 48 -7.81 -1.60 -1.87
C ALA A 48 -7.18 -0.26 -1.45
N VAL A 49 -7.35 0.13 -0.18
CA VAL A 49 -6.71 1.29 0.42
C VAL A 49 -6.14 0.91 1.78
N ILE A 50 -4.85 1.19 2.00
CA ILE A 50 -4.21 1.16 3.30
C ILE A 50 -4.21 2.58 3.88
N LYS A 51 -4.71 2.73 5.11
CA LYS A 51 -4.75 3.99 5.83
C LYS A 51 -3.84 3.95 7.05
N PHE A 52 -3.01 4.96 7.21
CA PHE A 52 -2.17 5.19 8.38
C PHE A 52 -2.62 6.48 9.09
N ASP A 53 -2.79 6.41 10.41
CA ASP A 53 -3.26 7.56 11.19
C ASP A 53 -2.15 8.60 11.42
N ASN A 54 -0.89 8.23 11.20
CA ASN A 54 0.25 9.14 11.24
C ASN A 54 1.39 8.67 10.33
N ALA A 55 2.34 9.57 10.04
CA ALA A 55 3.50 9.28 9.19
C ALA A 55 4.48 8.27 9.80
N ALA A 56 4.60 8.21 11.12
CA ALA A 56 5.51 7.27 11.78
C ALA A 56 5.08 5.82 11.54
N ASP A 57 3.78 5.52 11.65
CA ASP A 57 3.24 4.17 11.38
C ASP A 57 3.48 3.75 9.93
N ALA A 58 3.28 4.67 8.98
CA ALA A 58 3.55 4.40 7.57
C ALA A 58 5.02 4.05 7.36
N VAL A 59 5.94 4.88 7.88
CA VAL A 59 7.39 4.65 7.78
C VAL A 59 7.78 3.32 8.43
N LEU A 60 7.35 3.07 9.66
CA LEU A 60 7.69 1.84 10.38
C LEU A 60 7.13 0.59 9.69
N THR A 61 5.98 0.70 9.00
CA THR A 61 5.43 -0.38 8.18
C THR A 61 6.25 -0.61 6.92
N PHE A 62 6.59 0.44 6.17
CA PHE A 62 7.37 0.31 4.94
C PHE A 62 8.81 -0.18 5.19
N PHE A 63 9.39 0.17 6.35
CA PHE A 63 10.69 -0.34 6.82
C PHE A 63 10.57 -1.66 7.61
N GLN A 64 9.44 -2.36 7.51
CA GLN A 64 9.24 -3.73 8.00
C GLN A 64 9.41 -3.89 9.52
N ARG A 65 9.03 -2.88 10.31
CA ARG A 65 9.11 -2.95 11.80
C ARG A 65 7.87 -3.56 12.42
N PHE A 66 6.69 -3.23 11.91
CA PHE A 66 5.43 -3.90 12.25
C PHE A 66 4.38 -3.66 11.14
N PRO A 67 3.39 -4.55 10.97
CA PRO A 67 2.36 -4.38 9.94
C PRO A 67 1.29 -3.38 10.41
N GLY A 68 1.60 -2.09 10.36
CA GLY A 68 0.70 -1.00 10.77
C GLY A 68 -0.37 -0.65 9.74
N GLY A 69 -1.22 0.31 10.09
CA GLY A 69 -2.30 0.81 9.24
C GLY A 69 -3.55 -0.07 9.20
N SER A 70 -4.70 0.57 9.00
CA SER A 70 -5.98 -0.09 8.70
C SER A 70 -6.14 -0.29 7.20
N ALA A 71 -6.99 -1.22 6.76
CA ALA A 71 -7.18 -1.53 5.35
C ALA A 71 -8.67 -1.67 5.01
N ARG A 72 -9.05 -1.34 3.78
CA ARG A 72 -10.40 -1.55 3.21
C ARG A 72 -10.32 -1.86 1.72
N GLY A 73 -11.32 -2.55 1.19
CA GLY A 73 -11.39 -2.97 -0.22
C GLY A 73 -11.31 -4.48 -0.36
N ASP A 74 -10.76 -4.95 -1.48
CA ASP A 74 -10.58 -6.36 -1.79
C ASP A 74 -9.61 -7.05 -0.80
N GLU A 75 -10.06 -8.12 -0.14
CA GLU A 75 -9.28 -8.83 0.87
C GLU A 75 -8.04 -9.54 0.30
N GLU A 76 -8.11 -10.08 -0.92
CA GLU A 76 -6.97 -10.73 -1.56
C GLU A 76 -5.89 -9.72 -1.94
N VAL A 77 -6.32 -8.52 -2.35
CA VAL A 77 -5.40 -7.41 -2.62
C VAL A 77 -4.79 -6.88 -1.34
N ILE A 78 -5.55 -6.74 -0.26
CA ILE A 78 -5.02 -6.34 1.05
C ILE A 78 -3.96 -7.32 1.53
N ASP A 79 -4.26 -8.63 1.45
CA ASP A 79 -3.30 -9.67 1.79
C ASP A 79 -2.04 -9.57 0.92
N ALA A 80 -2.19 -9.39 -0.39
CA ALA A 80 -1.07 -9.20 -1.29
C ALA A 80 -0.21 -7.97 -0.91
N ILE A 81 -0.82 -6.83 -0.57
CA ILE A 81 -0.12 -5.60 -0.15
C ILE A 81 0.67 -5.84 1.15
N ARG A 82 0.10 -6.56 2.11
CA ARG A 82 0.78 -6.90 3.37
C ARG A 82 2.02 -7.75 3.09
N HIS A 83 1.87 -8.73 2.20
CA HIS A 83 2.96 -9.61 1.79
C HIS A 83 4.06 -8.94 0.93
N LEU A 84 3.81 -7.76 0.37
CA LEU A 84 4.86 -6.97 -0.30
C LEU A 84 5.97 -6.51 0.67
N HIS A 85 5.61 -6.28 1.93
CA HIS A 85 6.50 -5.74 2.97
C HIS A 85 6.84 -6.78 4.04
N PHE A 86 5.98 -7.76 4.29
CA PHE A 86 6.21 -8.75 5.33
C PHE A 86 6.14 -10.15 4.74
N ARG A 87 6.99 -11.05 5.24
CA ARG A 87 6.98 -12.47 4.89
C ARG A 87 6.48 -13.23 6.10
N PHE A 88 5.17 -13.23 6.33
CA PHE A 88 4.53 -14.14 7.30
C PHE A 88 3.71 -15.18 6.54
#